data_AF-A0A5B7CPC3-F1
#
_entry.id   AF-A0A5B7CPC3-F1
#
_cell.length_a   1.000
_cell.length_b   1.000
_cell.length_c   1.000
_cell.angle_alpha   90.00
_cell.angle_beta   90.00
_cell.angle_gamma   90.00
#
_symmetry.space_group_name_H-M   'P 1'
#
loop_
_entity.id
_entity.type
_entity.pdbx_description
1 polymer ?
#
loop_
_entity_poly.entity_id
_entity_poly.type
_entity_poly.pdbx_seq_one_letter_code
_entity_poly.pdbx_strand_id
1 'polypeptide(L)'
;MRGGAASAHVRPVLPGMAENNNVLEEDAARALTKLRLLCTKMVQDARDAGVTTEEIKAAYTVMKYNELDDSVNEDKSKCGDSTRVVSAKRWHWHQWAGVGALVALLVAVILCYYGDIVKTHLITSKCLVRNNYIVMEATRPPTKCGRVCSGVGGALELSANISREEFERWAYLSRPLVVRGGAAHWLALDKFSVGFLRSLYDSIEGSYEAVAEDCQFLPFRSEFLDLRTALAMHPARAAARPGTKHWYFGWWH
;
A
#
# COMPACT_ATOMS: atom_id res chain seq x y z
N MET A 1 7.47 6.48 -68.71
CA MET A 1 5.99 6.42 -68.70
C MET A 1 5.57 4.98 -68.44
N ARG A 2 4.45 4.79 -67.70
CA ARG A 2 4.00 3.60 -66.93
C ARG A 2 4.70 3.51 -65.57
N GLY A 3 4.12 3.89 -64.42
CA GLY A 3 2.72 4.05 -64.05
C GLY A 3 2.19 2.76 -63.42
N GLY A 4 2.58 2.50 -62.16
CA GLY A 4 2.12 1.36 -61.36
C GLY A 4 1.74 1.83 -59.96
N ALA A 5 0.45 1.72 -59.64
CA ALA A 5 -0.17 2.23 -58.42
C ALA A 5 0.29 1.44 -57.18
N ALA A 6 0.72 2.16 -56.14
CA ALA A 6 0.93 1.61 -54.81
C ALA A 6 -0.42 1.43 -54.12
N SER A 7 -0.83 0.18 -53.91
CA SER A 7 -2.03 -0.17 -53.14
C SER A 7 -1.75 0.02 -51.65
N ALA A 8 -2.46 0.96 -51.02
CA ALA A 8 -2.42 1.18 -49.59
C ALA A 8 -3.14 0.02 -48.87
N HIS A 9 -2.38 -0.86 -48.25
CA HIS A 9 -2.93 -1.94 -47.45
C HIS A 9 -3.34 -1.39 -46.07
N VAL A 10 -4.60 -0.99 -45.94
CA VAL A 10 -5.24 -0.66 -44.67
C VAL A 10 -5.38 -1.96 -43.86
N ARG A 11 -4.67 -2.06 -42.73
CA ARG A 11 -4.89 -3.15 -41.77
C ARG A 11 -6.21 -2.93 -41.02
N PRO A 12 -7.00 -3.98 -40.75
CA PRO A 12 -8.23 -3.85 -39.99
C PRO A 12 -7.93 -3.49 -38.53
N VAL A 13 -8.66 -2.50 -38.01
CA VAL A 13 -8.69 -2.14 -36.59
C VAL A 13 -9.38 -3.28 -35.85
N LEU A 14 -8.68 -3.89 -34.89
CA LEU A 14 -9.25 -4.90 -33.99
C LEU A 14 -10.32 -4.26 -33.08
N PRO A 15 -11.50 -4.88 -32.91
CA PRO A 15 -12.53 -4.40 -32.01
C PRO A 15 -12.14 -4.78 -30.58
N GLY A 16 -11.84 -3.80 -29.73
CA GLY A 16 -11.49 -4.10 -28.33
C GLY A 16 -11.17 -2.91 -27.42
N MET A 17 -11.52 -1.68 -27.81
CA MET A 17 -11.21 -0.49 -26.99
C MET A 17 -12.44 0.17 -26.34
N ALA A 18 -13.61 -0.45 -26.40
CA ALA A 18 -14.82 0.05 -25.73
C ALA A 18 -15.14 -0.65 -24.40
N GLU A 19 -14.41 -1.70 -24.02
CA GLU A 19 -14.80 -2.59 -22.92
C GLU A 19 -14.17 -2.21 -21.56
N ASN A 20 -13.15 -1.34 -21.55
CA ASN A 20 -12.32 -1.10 -20.36
C ASN A 20 -12.87 -0.05 -19.39
N ASN A 21 -13.75 0.85 -19.86
CA ASN A 21 -14.35 1.87 -18.99
C ASN A 21 -15.47 1.27 -18.13
N ASN A 22 -16.17 0.26 -18.64
CA ASN A 22 -17.27 -0.40 -17.94
C ASN A 22 -16.77 -1.24 -16.76
N VAL A 23 -15.58 -1.87 -16.88
CA VAL A 23 -14.98 -2.67 -15.80
C VAL A 23 -14.55 -1.80 -14.62
N LEU A 24 -13.96 -0.63 -14.89
CA LEU A 24 -13.57 0.36 -13.87
C LEU A 24 -14.79 0.96 -13.15
N GLU A 25 -15.88 1.20 -13.88
CA GLU A 25 -17.12 1.71 -13.31
C GLU A 25 -17.85 0.66 -12.45
N GLU A 26 -17.84 -0.61 -12.89
CA GLU A 26 -18.35 -1.72 -12.08
C GLU A 26 -17.53 -1.98 -10.81
N ASP A 27 -16.20 -1.86 -10.88
CA ASP A 27 -15.33 -2.05 -9.70
C ASP A 27 -15.48 -0.91 -8.69
N ALA A 28 -15.65 0.33 -9.16
CA ALA A 28 -16.01 1.47 -8.32
C ALA A 28 -17.39 1.27 -7.67
N ALA A 29 -18.38 0.77 -8.42
CA ALA A 29 -19.71 0.45 -7.89
C ALA A 29 -19.67 -0.69 -6.86
N ARG A 30 -18.84 -1.71 -7.08
CA ARG A 30 -18.60 -2.81 -6.11
C ARG A 30 -17.93 -2.29 -4.84
N ALA A 31 -16.96 -1.38 -4.95
CA ALA A 31 -16.29 -0.77 -3.82
C ALA A 31 -17.24 0.11 -2.99
N LEU A 32 -18.05 0.95 -3.64
CA LEU A 32 -19.08 1.77 -2.98
C LEU A 32 -20.13 0.91 -2.28
N THR A 33 -20.52 -0.21 -2.89
CA THR A 33 -21.47 -1.16 -2.27
C THR A 33 -20.89 -1.79 -1.01
N LYS A 34 -19.61 -2.22 -1.03
CA LYS A 34 -18.92 -2.74 0.16
C LYS A 34 -18.80 -1.69 1.26
N LEU A 35 -18.49 -0.44 0.90
CA LEU A 35 -18.39 0.68 1.84
C LEU A 35 -19.74 0.97 2.51
N ARG A 36 -20.83 1.00 1.73
CA ARG A 36 -22.19 1.15 2.27
C ARG A 36 -22.54 0.03 3.24
N LEU A 37 -22.19 -1.22 2.90
CA LEU A 37 -22.48 -2.39 3.73
C LEU A 37 -21.71 -2.36 5.07
N LEU A 38 -20.45 -1.90 5.04
CA LEU A 38 -19.64 -1.69 6.24
C LEU A 38 -20.22 -0.57 7.10
N CYS A 39 -20.61 0.56 6.51
CA CYS A 39 -21.23 1.66 7.24
C CYS A 39 -22.56 1.23 7.89
N THR A 40 -23.42 0.48 7.18
CA THR A 40 -24.67 -0.02 7.76
C THR A 40 -24.43 -1.00 8.89
N LYS A 41 -23.41 -1.86 8.75
CA LYS A 41 -23.03 -2.81 9.80
C LYS A 41 -22.52 -2.09 11.04
N MET A 42 -21.64 -1.10 10.88
CA MET A 42 -21.16 -0.28 12.01
C MET A 42 -22.29 0.45 12.73
N VAL A 43 -23.28 0.96 11.99
CA VAL A 43 -24.45 1.63 12.59
C VAL A 43 -25.36 0.63 13.32
N GLN A 44 -25.49 -0.60 12.81
CA GLN A 44 -26.22 -1.67 13.48
C GLN A 44 -25.49 -2.14 14.74
N ASP A 45 -24.18 -2.41 14.66
CA ASP A 45 -23.36 -2.80 15.81
C ASP A 45 -23.39 -1.72 16.91
N ALA A 46 -23.41 -0.43 16.55
CA ALA A 46 -23.56 0.67 17.49
C ALA A 46 -24.95 0.71 18.16
N ARG A 47 -26.02 0.42 17.41
CA ARG A 47 -27.38 0.30 17.97
C ARG A 47 -27.52 -0.91 18.88
N ASP A 48 -26.92 -2.04 18.51
CA ASP A 48 -26.93 -3.27 19.31
C ASP A 48 -26.12 -3.10 20.60
N ALA A 49 -25.11 -2.24 20.59
CA ALA A 49 -24.37 -1.79 21.78
C ALA A 49 -25.13 -0.75 22.63
N GLY A 50 -26.38 -0.40 22.27
CA GLY A 50 -27.23 0.53 23.01
C GLY A 50 -26.91 2.01 22.79
N VAL A 51 -26.05 2.35 21.81
CA VAL A 51 -25.69 3.74 21.51
C VAL A 51 -26.85 4.43 20.80
N THR A 52 -27.36 5.49 21.42
CA THR A 52 -28.52 6.22 20.91
C THR A 52 -28.11 7.17 19.77
N THR A 53 -29.03 7.41 18.84
CA THR A 53 -28.77 8.32 17.70
C THR A 53 -28.40 9.74 18.15
N GLU A 54 -28.80 10.14 19.36
CA GLU A 54 -28.46 11.44 19.96
C GLU A 54 -27.01 11.47 20.50
N GLU A 55 -26.46 10.36 20.99
CA GLU A 55 -25.04 10.26 21.37
C GLU A 55 -24.12 10.32 20.14
N ILE A 56 -24.53 9.70 19.03
CA ILE A 56 -23.81 9.77 17.76
C ILE A 56 -23.84 11.21 17.20
N LYS A 57 -24.99 11.90 17.26
CA LYS A 57 -25.09 13.32 16.87
C LYS A 57 -24.28 14.23 17.80
N ALA A 58 -24.26 13.97 19.10
CA ALA A 58 -23.46 14.74 20.05
C ALA A 58 -21.96 14.59 19.76
N ALA A 59 -21.48 13.36 19.50
CA ALA A 59 -20.09 13.11 19.11
C ALA A 59 -19.71 13.79 17.78
N TYR A 60 -20.61 13.79 16.80
CA TYR A 60 -20.38 14.47 15.51
C TYR A 60 -20.38 16.00 15.65
N THR A 61 -21.18 16.55 16.58
CA THR A 61 -21.24 17.98 16.86
C THR A 61 -19.99 18.47 17.58
N VAL A 62 -19.43 17.67 18.50
CA VAL A 62 -18.15 17.95 19.18
C VAL A 62 -16.97 17.97 18.19
N MET A 63 -16.97 17.08 17.18
CA MET A 63 -15.96 17.12 16.12
C MET A 63 -16.07 18.38 15.24
N LYS A 64 -17.29 18.86 14.96
CA LYS A 64 -17.52 20.05 14.14
C LYS A 64 -17.20 21.36 14.86
N TYR A 65 -17.30 21.40 16.19
CA TYR A 65 -17.00 22.59 16.99
C TYR A 65 -15.49 22.83 17.21
N ASN A 66 -14.67 21.77 17.16
CA ASN A 66 -13.22 21.90 17.32
C ASN A 66 -12.49 22.40 16.05
N GLU A 67 -13.23 22.67 14.96
CA GLU A 67 -12.69 23.17 13.69
C GLU A 67 -13.05 24.65 13.42
N LEU A 68 -13.74 25.32 14.37
CA LEU A 68 -14.24 26.70 14.18
C LEU A 68 -13.82 27.70 15.28
N ASP A 69 -13.08 27.29 16.31
CA ASP A 69 -12.79 28.16 17.48
C ASP A 69 -11.39 28.82 17.47
N ASP A 70 -10.69 28.82 16.32
CA ASP A 70 -9.42 29.54 16.14
C ASP A 70 -9.56 30.91 15.43
N SER A 71 -10.80 31.41 15.26
CA SER A 71 -11.00 32.77 14.75
C SER A 71 -12.13 33.51 15.46
N VAL A 72 -11.73 34.54 16.20
CA VAL A 72 -12.43 35.80 16.53
C VAL A 72 -12.48 36.08 18.04
N ASN A 73 -11.59 37.00 18.42
CA ASN A 73 -11.59 37.76 19.67
C ASN A 73 -12.37 39.10 19.44
N GLU A 74 -12.81 39.72 20.54
CA GLU A 74 -13.51 41.04 20.66
C GLU A 74 -15.02 41.02 20.31
N ASP A 75 -15.97 41.71 20.96
CA ASP A 75 -15.96 42.88 21.84
C ASP A 75 -17.25 42.89 22.73
N LYS A 76 -17.26 43.84 23.66
CA LYS A 76 -18.18 44.16 24.76
C LYS A 76 -19.69 44.27 24.44
N SER A 77 -20.49 44.09 25.50
CA SER A 77 -21.34 45.14 26.14
C SER A 77 -22.80 44.76 26.46
N LYS A 78 -23.11 44.89 27.77
CA LYS A 78 -24.35 45.35 28.45
C LYS A 78 -25.75 44.93 27.99
N CYS A 79 -26.48 44.33 28.94
CA CYS A 79 -27.74 44.78 29.60
C CYS A 79 -28.55 43.52 30.00
N GLY A 80 -29.18 43.39 31.16
CA GLY A 80 -29.43 44.26 32.30
C GLY A 80 -30.11 43.43 33.40
N ASP A 81 -30.00 43.98 34.60
CA ASP A 81 -30.68 43.73 35.89
C ASP A 81 -31.82 42.67 35.97
N SER A 82 -31.63 41.70 36.87
CA SER A 82 -32.68 41.37 37.83
C SER A 82 -32.05 40.94 39.15
N THR A 83 -32.23 41.81 40.12
CA THR A 83 -31.87 41.68 41.52
C THR A 83 -32.71 40.59 42.24
N ARG A 84 -32.16 40.08 43.35
CA ARG A 84 -32.70 39.13 44.35
C ARG A 84 -32.52 37.68 43.93
N VAL A 85 -31.68 36.87 44.56
CA VAL A 85 -31.74 36.48 45.98
C VAL A 85 -30.32 36.21 46.51
N VAL A 86 -29.82 37.05 47.40
CA VAL A 86 -28.70 36.68 48.29
C VAL A 86 -29.31 35.96 49.47
N SER A 87 -29.19 34.63 49.49
CA SER A 87 -28.92 33.81 50.68
C SER A 87 -29.09 32.34 50.29
N ALA A 88 -28.24 31.46 50.83
CA ALA A 88 -28.23 30.00 50.66
C ALA A 88 -27.48 29.36 49.47
N LYS A 89 -26.39 29.98 48.96
CA LYS A 89 -25.49 29.30 47.99
C LYS A 89 -24.00 29.36 48.33
N ARG A 90 -23.66 29.27 49.61
CA ARG A 90 -22.24 29.25 50.06
C ARG A 90 -21.74 27.88 50.52
N TRP A 91 -22.62 26.87 50.63
CA TRP A 91 -22.25 25.53 51.14
C TRP A 91 -22.18 24.43 50.06
N HIS A 92 -22.85 24.59 48.90
CA HIS A 92 -22.72 23.63 47.80
C HIS A 92 -21.44 23.80 46.98
N TRP A 93 -20.88 25.01 46.89
CA TRP A 93 -19.68 25.25 46.07
C TRP A 93 -18.42 24.52 46.59
N HIS A 94 -18.30 24.33 47.90
CA HIS A 94 -17.16 23.59 48.48
C HIS A 94 -17.25 22.07 48.24
N GLN A 95 -18.44 21.49 48.14
CA GLN A 95 -18.61 20.06 47.84
C GLN A 95 -18.29 19.74 46.37
N TRP A 96 -18.72 20.57 45.42
CA TRP A 96 -18.41 20.36 43.99
C TRP A 96 -16.96 20.71 43.64
N ALA A 97 -16.35 21.70 44.31
CA ALA A 97 -14.93 22.00 44.15
C ALA A 97 -14.02 20.88 44.67
N GLY A 98 -14.37 20.25 45.79
CA GLY A 98 -13.65 19.09 46.33
C GLY A 98 -13.70 17.88 45.41
N VAL A 99 -14.87 17.59 44.83
CA VAL A 99 -15.03 16.50 43.85
C VAL A 99 -14.25 16.80 42.57
N GLY A 100 -14.30 18.04 42.05
CA GLY A 100 -13.54 18.44 40.88
C GLY A 100 -12.02 18.32 41.08
N ALA A 101 -11.52 18.72 42.25
CA ALA A 101 -10.11 18.57 42.60
C ALA A 101 -9.69 17.10 42.69
N LEU A 102 -10.53 16.23 43.27
CA LEU A 102 -10.24 14.82 43.43
C LEU A 102 -10.25 14.07 42.07
N VAL A 103 -11.18 14.42 41.18
CA VAL A 103 -11.20 13.93 39.80
C VAL A 103 -9.96 14.39 39.03
N ALA A 104 -9.58 15.66 39.14
CA ALA A 104 -8.37 16.18 38.48
C ALA A 104 -7.10 15.47 38.99
N LEU A 105 -7.04 15.16 40.28
CA LEU A 105 -5.92 14.44 40.89
C LEU A 105 -5.87 12.98 40.41
N LEU A 106 -7.03 12.32 40.32
CA LEU A 106 -7.13 10.97 39.74
C LEU A 106 -6.70 10.94 38.28
N VAL A 107 -7.15 11.90 37.47
CA VAL A 107 -6.75 12.02 36.06
C VAL A 107 -5.25 12.27 35.94
N ALA A 108 -4.67 13.15 36.77
CA ALA A 108 -3.23 13.40 36.80
C ALA A 108 -2.44 12.13 37.16
N VAL A 109 -2.88 11.37 38.17
CA VAL A 109 -2.25 10.10 38.56
C VAL A 109 -2.34 9.07 37.43
N ILE A 110 -3.49 8.95 36.76
CA ILE A 110 -3.68 8.08 35.60
C ILE A 110 -2.75 8.49 34.45
N LEU A 111 -2.69 9.78 34.11
CA LEU A 111 -1.83 10.30 33.05
C LEU A 111 -0.34 10.16 33.39
N CYS A 112 0.07 10.29 34.65
CA CYS A 112 1.45 10.03 35.06
C CYS A 112 1.79 8.53 35.01
N TYR A 113 0.89 7.66 35.49
CA TYR A 113 1.10 6.22 35.51
C TYR A 113 1.13 5.60 34.10
N TYR A 114 0.18 5.99 33.24
CA TYR A 114 0.11 5.50 31.87
C TYR A 114 0.93 6.33 30.89
N GLY A 115 1.34 7.55 31.25
CA GLY A 115 2.09 8.45 30.37
C GLY A 115 3.45 7.89 29.97
N ASP A 116 4.16 7.24 30.90
CA ASP A 116 5.44 6.60 30.62
C ASP A 116 5.27 5.33 29.79
N ILE A 117 4.18 4.57 29.99
CA ILE A 117 3.85 3.38 29.19
C ILE A 117 3.49 3.81 27.76
N VAL A 118 2.64 4.82 27.61
CA VAL A 118 2.23 5.37 26.31
C VAL A 118 3.42 6.03 25.60
N LYS A 119 4.25 6.81 26.28
CA LYS A 119 5.49 7.35 25.71
C LYS A 119 6.41 6.23 25.26
N THR A 120 6.69 5.26 26.12
CA THR A 120 7.56 4.14 25.78
C THR A 120 7.03 3.37 24.58
N HIS A 121 5.73 3.07 24.51
CA HIS A 121 5.15 2.38 23.37
C HIS A 121 5.15 3.22 22.09
N LEU A 122 4.77 4.51 22.16
CA LEU A 122 4.76 5.41 21.00
C LEU A 122 6.17 5.73 20.47
N ILE A 123 7.15 5.87 21.36
CA ILE A 123 8.54 6.18 21.01
C ILE A 123 9.27 4.91 20.53
N THR A 124 8.94 3.74 21.09
CA THR A 124 9.59 2.47 20.71
C THR A 124 8.99 1.87 19.44
N SER A 125 7.68 2.05 19.20
CA SER A 125 7.07 1.60 17.95
C SER A 125 7.43 2.56 16.82
N LYS A 126 8.26 2.13 15.86
CA LYS A 126 8.60 2.91 14.67
C LYS A 126 7.38 3.30 13.81
N CYS A 127 6.23 2.66 14.02
CA CYS A 127 4.99 2.96 13.32
C CYS A 127 3.80 2.92 14.29
N LEU A 128 3.05 4.02 14.38
CA LEU A 128 1.79 4.12 15.13
C LEU A 128 0.71 3.20 14.53
N VAL A 129 0.73 3.05 13.20
CA VAL A 129 -0.16 2.17 12.45
C VAL A 129 0.69 1.10 11.79
N ARG A 130 0.37 -0.18 12.05
CA ARG A 130 1.02 -1.30 11.35
C ARG A 130 0.78 -1.17 9.85
N ASN A 131 1.85 -1.28 9.07
CA ASN A 131 1.79 -1.21 7.62
C ASN A 131 1.01 -2.42 7.06
N ASN A 132 -0.29 -2.27 6.89
CA ASN A 132 -1.17 -3.29 6.34
C ASN A 132 -1.50 -2.99 4.87
N TYR A 133 -2.00 -3.97 4.14
CA TYR A 133 -2.27 -3.86 2.70
C TYR A 133 -3.15 -2.65 2.34
N ILE A 134 -4.15 -2.33 3.17
CA ILE A 134 -5.06 -1.20 2.92
C ILE A 134 -4.30 0.12 3.05
N VAL A 135 -3.49 0.29 4.09
CA VAL A 135 -2.68 1.50 4.28
C VAL A 135 -1.67 1.64 3.14
N MET A 136 -1.00 0.55 2.74
CA MET A 136 -0.07 0.57 1.60
C MET A 136 -0.75 0.99 0.30
N GLU A 137 -1.90 0.41 -0.02
CA GLU A 137 -2.56 0.69 -1.30
C GLU A 137 -3.26 2.06 -1.29
N ALA A 138 -3.80 2.50 -0.15
CA ALA A 138 -4.40 3.82 -0.01
C ALA A 138 -3.37 4.96 -0.04
N THR A 139 -2.16 4.71 0.47
CA THR A 139 -1.07 5.70 0.46
C THR A 139 -0.21 5.62 -0.80
N ARG A 140 -0.38 4.58 -1.63
CA ARG A 140 0.31 4.48 -2.92
C ARG A 140 -0.13 5.63 -3.82
N PRO A 141 0.81 6.47 -4.30
CA PRO A 141 0.46 7.58 -5.16
C PRO A 141 -0.12 7.08 -6.50
N PRO A 142 -1.18 7.73 -7.03
CA PRO A 142 -1.76 7.34 -8.31
C PRO A 142 -0.74 7.52 -9.44
N THR A 143 -0.48 6.45 -10.17
CA THR A 143 0.48 6.47 -11.29
C THR A 143 -0.20 7.01 -12.55
N LYS A 144 0.38 8.05 -13.17
CA LYS A 144 -0.09 8.58 -14.45
C LYS A 144 0.36 7.68 -15.60
N CYS A 145 -0.29 6.53 -15.77
CA CYS A 145 0.08 5.50 -16.75
C CYS A 145 0.20 6.04 -18.19
N GLY A 146 -0.61 7.03 -18.58
CA GLY A 146 -0.53 7.65 -19.89
C GLY A 146 0.82 8.34 -20.20
N ARG A 147 1.61 8.74 -19.21
CA ARG A 147 2.94 9.33 -19.42
C ARG A 147 4.05 8.29 -19.48
N VAL A 148 3.89 7.18 -18.75
CA VAL A 148 4.92 6.13 -18.62
C VAL A 148 4.76 5.06 -19.71
N CYS A 149 3.53 4.70 -20.06
CA CYS A 149 3.22 3.60 -20.96
C CYS A 149 2.88 4.03 -22.39
N SER A 150 2.59 5.31 -22.64
CA SER A 150 2.26 5.78 -23.99
C SER A 150 3.46 5.68 -24.93
N GLY A 151 3.23 5.13 -26.12
CA GLY A 151 4.28 4.96 -27.14
C GLY A 151 5.35 3.92 -26.78
N VAL A 152 5.12 3.04 -25.80
CA VAL A 152 6.00 1.92 -25.48
C VAL A 152 5.59 0.71 -26.31
N GLY A 153 6.29 0.47 -27.44
CA GLY A 153 6.10 -0.71 -28.28
C GLY A 153 7.04 -1.88 -27.94
N GLY A 154 8.03 -1.66 -27.08
CA GLY A 154 9.05 -2.64 -26.73
C GLY A 154 10.19 -2.01 -25.93
N ALA A 155 11.14 -2.83 -25.49
CA ALA A 155 12.34 -2.36 -24.81
C ALA A 155 13.31 -1.71 -25.79
N LEU A 156 13.90 -0.58 -25.41
CA LEU A 156 14.98 0.04 -26.18
C LEU A 156 16.28 -0.73 -25.98
N GLU A 157 16.92 -1.15 -27.05
CA GLU A 157 18.21 -1.83 -26.95
C GLU A 157 19.37 -0.83 -27.06
N LEU A 158 20.22 -0.84 -26.05
CA LEU A 158 21.43 -0.03 -25.97
C LEU A 158 22.65 -0.90 -26.28
N SER A 159 23.65 -0.28 -26.92
CA SER A 159 24.86 -0.97 -27.35
C SER A 159 25.71 -1.43 -26.15
N ALA A 160 26.63 -2.37 -26.40
CA ALA A 160 27.50 -2.91 -25.35
C ALA A 160 28.59 -1.96 -24.86
N ASN A 161 28.88 -0.93 -25.64
CA ASN A 161 29.94 0.04 -25.36
C ASN A 161 29.37 1.42 -24.98
N ILE A 162 28.14 1.44 -24.45
CA ILE A 162 27.47 2.68 -24.05
C ILE A 162 28.23 3.37 -22.91
N SER A 163 28.46 4.67 -23.04
CA SER A 163 29.07 5.46 -21.95
C SER A 163 28.05 5.78 -20.87
N ARG A 164 28.52 6.17 -19.68
CA ARG A 164 27.65 6.59 -18.59
C ARG A 164 26.80 7.80 -18.97
N GLU A 165 27.43 8.79 -19.61
CA GLU A 165 26.78 10.05 -20.03
C GLU A 165 25.70 9.77 -21.07
N GLU A 166 25.94 8.81 -21.97
CA GLU A 166 24.94 8.40 -22.94
C GLU A 166 23.78 7.63 -22.28
N PHE A 167 24.07 6.74 -21.34
CA PHE A 167 23.07 5.98 -20.59
C PHE A 167 22.18 6.86 -19.71
N GLU A 168 22.75 7.89 -19.08
CA GLU A 168 22.01 8.82 -18.21
C GLU A 168 20.85 9.52 -18.94
N ARG A 169 20.97 9.72 -20.26
CA ARG A 169 19.88 10.26 -21.10
C ARG A 169 18.64 9.35 -21.14
N TRP A 170 18.82 8.05 -20.94
CA TRP A 170 17.77 7.04 -21.02
C TRP A 170 17.27 6.57 -19.64
N ALA A 171 18.14 6.55 -18.64
CA ALA A 171 17.87 5.98 -17.31
C ALA A 171 16.62 6.55 -16.62
N TYR A 172 16.31 7.82 -16.85
CA TYR A 172 15.23 8.54 -16.16
C TYR A 172 13.95 8.71 -16.99
N LEU A 173 13.85 8.07 -18.16
CA LEU A 173 12.67 8.19 -19.01
C LEU A 173 11.53 7.24 -18.62
N SER A 174 11.72 6.40 -17.59
CA SER A 174 10.77 5.37 -17.16
C SER A 174 10.35 4.43 -18.30
N ARG A 175 11.28 4.14 -19.22
CA ARG A 175 11.07 3.22 -20.35
C ARG A 175 11.89 1.95 -20.16
N PRO A 176 11.34 0.78 -20.57
CA PRO A 176 12.11 -0.46 -20.54
C PRO A 176 13.29 -0.36 -21.50
N LEU A 177 14.46 -0.79 -21.03
CA LEU A 177 15.70 -0.77 -21.79
C LEU A 177 16.49 -2.07 -21.57
N VAL A 178 17.26 -2.46 -22.57
CA VAL A 178 18.15 -3.63 -22.55
C VAL A 178 19.54 -3.16 -22.91
N VAL A 179 20.48 -3.20 -21.97
CA VAL A 179 21.89 -2.92 -22.24
C VAL A 179 22.56 -4.22 -22.66
N ARG A 180 22.96 -4.32 -23.93
CA ARG A 180 23.70 -5.48 -24.42
C ARG A 180 25.07 -5.53 -23.72
N GLY A 181 25.60 -6.71 -23.44
CA GLY A 181 26.96 -6.87 -22.90
C GLY A 181 27.23 -6.34 -21.48
N GLY A 182 26.25 -5.73 -20.78
CA GLY A 182 26.46 -5.16 -19.44
C GLY A 182 26.95 -6.17 -18.39
N ALA A 183 26.57 -7.44 -18.53
CA ALA A 183 27.00 -8.55 -17.67
C ALA A 183 27.97 -9.52 -18.39
N ALA A 184 28.58 -9.13 -19.51
CA ALA A 184 29.37 -10.05 -20.34
C ALA A 184 30.59 -10.66 -19.62
N HIS A 185 31.11 -9.97 -18.60
CA HIS A 185 32.27 -10.42 -17.81
C HIS A 185 31.87 -11.22 -16.56
N TRP A 186 30.57 -11.46 -16.32
CA TRP A 186 30.12 -12.18 -15.14
C TRP A 186 30.39 -13.67 -15.30
N LEU A 187 31.17 -14.24 -14.36
CA LEU A 187 31.41 -15.68 -14.29
C LEU A 187 30.11 -16.51 -14.21
N ALA A 188 29.01 -15.89 -13.76
CA ALA A 188 27.69 -16.51 -13.73
C ALA A 188 27.26 -17.05 -15.10
N LEU A 189 27.66 -16.40 -16.21
CA LEU A 189 27.33 -16.86 -17.57
C LEU A 189 27.92 -18.24 -17.88
N ASP A 190 29.10 -18.56 -17.32
CA ASP A 190 29.81 -19.82 -17.56
C ASP A 190 29.62 -20.85 -16.45
N LYS A 191 29.39 -20.39 -15.21
CA LYS A 191 29.38 -21.23 -14.01
C LYS A 191 27.97 -21.61 -13.56
N PHE A 192 26.98 -20.74 -13.73
CA PHE A 192 25.66 -20.99 -13.18
C PHE A 192 24.90 -21.95 -14.09
N SER A 193 24.56 -23.10 -13.51
CA SER A 193 23.70 -24.10 -14.11
C SER A 193 22.75 -24.63 -13.04
N VAL A 194 21.64 -25.25 -13.44
CA VAL A 194 20.72 -25.90 -12.50
C VAL A 194 21.45 -26.92 -11.62
N GLY A 195 22.41 -27.66 -12.19
CA GLY A 195 23.25 -28.61 -11.43
C GLY A 195 24.18 -27.94 -10.44
N PHE A 196 24.80 -26.81 -10.81
CA PHE A 196 25.60 -26.01 -9.88
C PHE A 196 24.75 -25.49 -8.71
N LEU A 197 23.59 -24.89 -9.00
CA LEU A 197 22.69 -24.38 -7.97
C LEU A 197 22.18 -25.48 -7.06
N ARG A 198 21.79 -26.63 -7.62
CA ARG A 198 21.41 -27.81 -6.83
C ARG A 198 22.53 -28.22 -5.86
N SER A 199 23.75 -28.34 -6.37
CA SER A 199 24.90 -28.74 -5.53
C SER A 199 25.20 -27.72 -4.44
N LEU A 200 25.04 -26.43 -4.74
CA LEU A 200 25.23 -25.35 -3.76
C LEU A 200 24.20 -25.45 -2.63
N TYR A 201 22.90 -25.55 -2.95
CA TYR A 201 21.85 -25.68 -1.93
C TYR A 201 21.97 -27.00 -1.16
N ASP A 202 22.26 -28.12 -1.84
CA ASP A 202 22.47 -29.42 -1.17
C ASP A 202 23.68 -29.41 -0.21
N SER A 203 24.69 -28.56 -0.45
CA SER A 203 25.89 -28.46 0.39
C SER A 203 25.73 -27.62 1.66
N ILE A 204 24.65 -26.83 1.75
CA ILE A 204 24.42 -25.89 2.86
C ILE A 204 23.19 -26.36 3.63
N GLU A 205 23.39 -26.77 4.89
CA GLU A 205 22.31 -27.15 5.80
C GLU A 205 21.35 -25.98 6.03
N GLY A 206 20.04 -26.22 5.98
CA GLY A 206 19.00 -25.20 6.17
C GLY A 206 18.72 -24.31 4.95
N SER A 207 19.42 -24.50 3.83
CA SER A 207 19.32 -23.59 2.68
C SER A 207 17.97 -23.62 1.96
N TYR A 208 17.30 -24.78 1.95
CA TYR A 208 15.98 -24.92 1.34
C TYR A 208 14.88 -24.42 2.29
N GLU A 209 15.08 -24.63 3.59
CA GLU A 209 14.19 -24.23 4.66
C GLU A 209 14.10 -22.71 4.74
N ALA A 210 15.24 -22.00 4.64
CA ALA A 210 15.27 -20.53 4.59
C ALA A 210 14.39 -19.96 3.45
N VAL A 211 14.41 -20.58 2.27
CA VAL A 211 13.58 -20.15 1.13
C VAL A 211 12.09 -20.43 1.36
N ALA A 212 11.78 -21.54 2.02
CA ALA A 212 10.41 -21.95 2.33
C ALA A 212 9.79 -21.09 3.43
N GLU A 213 10.53 -20.84 4.52
CA GLU A 213 10.09 -20.04 5.66
C GLU A 213 9.86 -18.58 5.28
N ASP A 214 10.72 -18.01 4.42
CA ASP A 214 10.56 -16.65 3.92
C ASP A 214 9.54 -16.53 2.77
N CYS A 215 8.85 -17.61 2.40
CA CYS A 215 7.86 -17.65 1.31
C CYS A 215 8.38 -17.10 -0.03
N GLN A 216 9.68 -17.26 -0.31
CA GLN A 216 10.33 -16.67 -1.49
C GLN A 216 10.06 -17.46 -2.77
N PHE A 217 9.69 -18.74 -2.65
CA PHE A 217 9.36 -19.58 -3.78
C PHE A 217 7.85 -19.52 -4.07
N LEU A 218 7.48 -18.76 -5.09
CA LEU A 218 6.09 -18.62 -5.53
C LEU A 218 5.86 -19.43 -6.82
N PRO A 219 5.08 -20.54 -6.76
CA PRO A 219 4.88 -21.41 -7.90
C PRO A 219 3.86 -20.81 -8.89
N PHE A 220 4.29 -19.85 -9.71
CA PHE A 220 3.40 -19.22 -10.69
C PHE A 220 3.22 -20.09 -11.93
N ARG A 221 2.04 -20.71 -12.05
CA ARG A 221 1.65 -21.55 -13.20
C ARG A 221 2.67 -22.64 -13.54
N SER A 222 3.35 -23.16 -12.53
CA SER A 222 4.35 -24.22 -12.66
C SER A 222 3.98 -25.39 -11.74
N GLU A 223 4.45 -26.58 -12.09
CA GLU A 223 4.30 -27.79 -11.27
C GLU A 223 5.32 -27.88 -10.12
N PHE A 224 6.29 -26.96 -10.06
CA PHE A 224 7.28 -26.95 -8.99
C PHE A 224 6.62 -26.37 -7.75
N LEU A 225 6.55 -27.15 -6.66
CA LEU A 225 5.95 -26.70 -5.40
C LEU A 225 6.93 -25.94 -4.52
N ASP A 226 8.21 -26.31 -4.61
CA ASP A 226 9.29 -25.73 -3.83
C ASP A 226 10.59 -25.69 -4.65
N LEU A 227 11.58 -24.97 -4.12
CA LEU A 227 12.89 -24.81 -4.76
C LEU A 227 13.63 -26.15 -4.91
N ARG A 228 13.49 -27.06 -3.94
CA ARG A 228 14.15 -28.37 -3.95
C ARG A 228 13.68 -29.20 -5.15
N THR A 229 12.37 -29.24 -5.38
CA THR A 229 11.73 -29.93 -6.50
C THR A 229 12.09 -29.27 -7.84
N ALA A 230 12.14 -27.93 -7.87
CA ALA A 230 12.62 -27.17 -9.03
C ALA A 230 14.07 -27.54 -9.41
N LEU A 231 15.00 -27.55 -8.46
CA LEU A 231 16.40 -27.89 -8.70
C LEU A 231 16.63 -29.38 -8.98
N ALA A 232 15.71 -30.25 -8.57
CA ALA A 232 15.72 -31.68 -8.87
C ALA A 232 15.23 -32.05 -10.29
N MET A 233 14.94 -31.07 -11.16
CA MET A 233 14.46 -31.36 -12.51
C MET A 233 15.44 -32.20 -13.35
N HIS A 234 14.89 -32.99 -14.28
CA HIS A 234 15.70 -33.85 -15.15
C HIS A 234 16.72 -33.02 -15.98
N PRO A 235 17.99 -33.46 -16.14
CA PRO A 235 19.03 -32.68 -16.83
C PRO A 235 18.67 -32.27 -18.27
N ALA A 236 17.96 -33.13 -19.00
CA ALA A 236 17.49 -32.79 -20.35
C ALA A 236 16.52 -31.61 -20.36
N ARG A 237 15.66 -31.50 -19.32
CA ARG A 237 14.73 -30.39 -19.14
C ARG A 237 15.46 -29.13 -18.69
N ALA A 238 16.39 -29.25 -17.75
CA ALA A 238 17.26 -28.14 -17.32
C ALA A 238 18.05 -27.53 -18.48
N ALA A 239 18.47 -28.34 -19.46
CA ALA A 239 19.15 -27.86 -20.66
C ALA A 239 18.19 -27.42 -21.79
N ALA A 240 16.89 -27.31 -21.52
CA ALA A 240 15.84 -26.94 -22.48
C ALA A 240 15.89 -27.75 -23.79
N ARG A 241 16.21 -29.05 -23.71
CA ARG A 241 16.30 -29.91 -24.91
C ARG A 241 14.93 -30.05 -25.60
N PRO A 242 14.90 -30.24 -26.93
CA PRO A 242 13.66 -30.47 -27.67
C PRO A 242 12.83 -31.62 -27.07
N GLY A 243 11.51 -31.45 -27.02
CA GLY A 243 10.59 -32.44 -26.45
C GLY A 243 10.45 -32.41 -24.93
N THR A 244 11.16 -31.50 -24.23
CA THR A 244 10.99 -31.30 -22.78
C THR A 244 10.05 -30.14 -22.48
N LYS A 245 9.41 -30.17 -21.30
CA LYS A 245 8.50 -29.11 -20.86
C LYS A 245 9.30 -27.84 -20.49
N HIS A 246 8.91 -26.71 -21.04
CA HIS A 246 9.50 -25.40 -20.71
C HIS A 246 9.36 -25.09 -19.21
N TRP A 247 10.23 -24.22 -18.72
CA TRP A 247 10.26 -23.74 -17.35
C TRP A 247 10.89 -22.34 -17.31
N TYR A 248 10.59 -21.59 -16.27
CA TYR A 248 11.13 -20.26 -16.02
C TYR A 248 11.14 -20.00 -14.52
N PHE A 249 12.25 -19.47 -14.02
CA PHE A 249 12.34 -18.94 -12.65
C PHE A 249 12.53 -17.43 -12.75
N GLY A 250 11.56 -16.69 -12.23
CA GLY A 250 11.67 -15.24 -12.06
C GLY A 250 12.22 -14.95 -10.68
N TRP A 251 13.19 -14.05 -10.62
CA TRP A 251 13.59 -13.42 -9.37
C TRP A 251 12.91 -12.07 -9.31
N TRP A 252 12.04 -11.86 -8.31
CA TRP A 252 11.49 -10.55 -8.02
C TRP A 252 12.51 -9.77 -7.20
N HIS A 253 12.65 -8.48 -7.47
CA HIS A 253 13.46 -7.55 -6.69
C HIS A 253 12.58 -6.40 -6.19
#